data_AF-A0A659UNP8-F1
#
_entry.id   AF-A0A659UNP8-F1
#
_cell.length_a   1.000
_cell.length_b   1.000
_cell.length_c   1.000
_cell.angle_alpha   90.00
_cell.angle_beta   90.00
_cell.angle_gamma   90.00
#
_symmetry.space_group_name_H-M   'P 1'
#
loop_
_entity.id
_entity.type
_entity.pdbx_description
1 polymer ?
#
loop_
_entity_poly.entity_id
_entity_poly.type
_entity_poly.pdbx_seq_one_letter_code
_entity_poly.pdbx_strand_id
1 'polypeptide(L)' 'PRTLSSSSLSRDLAGTPSVSEASALAVAGKGASLLGPRTVLGAVTCAIAISGDAE' A
#
# COMPACT_ATOMS: atom_id res chain seq x y z
N PRO A 1 6.31 4.52 -7.16
CA PRO A 1 5.12 4.35 -6.29
C PRO A 1 5.50 4.56 -4.82
N ARG A 2 4.82 5.48 -4.12
CA ARG A 2 5.14 5.84 -2.74
C ARG A 2 3.96 5.51 -1.83
N THR A 3 4.24 4.85 -0.72
CA THR A 3 3.28 4.61 0.37
C THR A 3 2.90 5.93 1.05
N LEU A 4 1.66 6.07 1.50
CA LEU A 4 1.15 7.25 2.21
C LEU A 4 1.27 7.10 3.74
N SER A 5 1.25 5.86 4.22
CA SER A 5 1.31 5.53 5.65
C SER A 5 2.65 4.90 6.03
N SER A 6 2.89 4.85 7.34
CA SER A 6 4.10 4.32 7.95
C SER A 6 3.74 3.40 9.13
N SER A 7 4.36 2.22 9.23
CA SER A 7 4.29 1.28 10.34
C SER A 7 5.70 0.92 10.77
N SER A 8 6.00 0.94 12.07
CA SER A 8 7.25 0.40 12.61
C SER A 8 7.35 -1.09 12.30
N LEU A 9 6.31 -1.85 12.64
CA LEU A 9 6.26 -3.30 12.41
C LEU A 9 6.49 -3.70 10.95
N SER A 10 5.89 -2.98 9.99
CA SER A 10 6.14 -3.23 8.56
C SER A 10 7.57 -2.94 8.14
N ARG A 11 8.20 -1.92 8.75
CA ARG A 11 9.59 -1.57 8.45
C ARG A 11 10.55 -2.59 9.04
N ASP A 12 10.31 -2.96 10.29
CA ASP A 12 11.16 -3.87 11.06
C ASP A 12 11.09 -5.31 10.53
N LEU A 13 9.90 -5.76 10.09
CA LEU A 13 9.70 -7.14 9.63
C LEU A 13 9.75 -7.32 8.10
N ALA A 14 9.42 -6.28 7.31
CA ALA A 14 9.29 -6.40 5.86
C ALA A 14 10.04 -5.32 5.06
N GLY A 15 10.78 -4.43 5.71
CA GLY A 15 11.61 -3.41 5.05
C GLY A 15 10.82 -2.33 4.29
N THR A 16 9.50 -2.27 4.46
CA THR A 16 8.62 -1.29 3.79
C THR A 16 7.89 -0.42 4.81
N PRO A 17 7.67 0.89 4.54
CA PRO A 17 6.86 1.73 5.42
C PRO A 17 5.43 1.19 5.61
N SER A 18 4.89 0.47 4.64
CA SER A 18 3.55 -0.11 4.72
C SER A 18 3.43 -1.30 3.77
N VAL A 19 3.27 -2.51 4.32
CA VAL A 19 3.10 -3.74 3.52
C VAL A 19 1.86 -3.62 2.63
N SER A 20 0.69 -3.35 3.20
CA SER A 20 -0.57 -3.32 2.43
C SER A 20 -0.54 -2.31 1.28
N GLU A 21 0.00 -1.11 1.50
CA GLU A 21 0.09 -0.07 0.45
C GLU A 21 1.13 -0.43 -0.62
N ALA A 22 2.29 -0.94 -0.22
CA ALA A 22 3.31 -1.38 -1.17
C ALA A 22 2.82 -2.56 -2.01
N SER A 23 2.12 -3.52 -1.41
CA SER A 23 1.52 -4.66 -2.11
C SER A 23 0.44 -4.22 -3.10
N ALA A 24 -0.48 -3.34 -2.68
CA ALA A 24 -1.54 -2.84 -3.56
C ALA A 24 -0.95 -2.13 -4.79
N LEU A 25 0.06 -1.26 -4.60
CA LEU A 25 0.76 -0.58 -5.69
C LEU A 25 1.56 -1.55 -6.57
N ALA A 26 2.20 -2.56 -5.99
CA ALA A 26 2.99 -3.53 -6.74
C ALA A 26 2.11 -4.36 -7.68
N VAL A 27 0.94 -4.81 -7.22
CA VAL A 27 -0.02 -5.57 -8.05
C VAL A 27 -0.72 -4.69 -9.07
N ALA A 28 -1.09 -3.46 -8.72
CA ALA A 28 -1.72 -2.51 -9.65
C ALA A 28 -0.76 -2.02 -10.75
N GLY A 29 0.54 -2.16 -10.55
CA GLY A 29 1.55 -1.98 -11.60
C GLY A 29 1.98 -0.54 -11.85
N LYS A 30 2.57 -0.31 -13.04
CA LYS A 30 3.15 0.99 -13.39
C LYS A 30 2.04 2.04 -13.52
N GLY A 31 2.32 3.25 -13.02
CA GLY A 31 1.34 4.34 -13.00
C GLY A 31 0.28 4.21 -11.89
N ALA A 32 0.29 3.13 -11.10
CA ALA A 32 -0.67 2.95 -10.03
C ALA A 32 -0.57 4.03 -8.96
N SER A 33 -1.73 4.36 -8.37
CA SER A 33 -1.86 5.32 -7.29
C SER A 33 -2.76 4.79 -6.18
N LEU A 34 -2.50 5.21 -4.94
CA LEU A 34 -3.34 4.88 -3.79
C LEU A 34 -4.57 5.78 -3.78
N LEU A 35 -5.75 5.21 -3.53
CA LEU A 35 -6.98 6.00 -3.35
C LEU A 35 -7.01 6.78 -2.03
N GLY A 36 -6.09 6.46 -1.11
CA GLY A 36 -5.93 7.13 0.17
C GLY A 36 -4.97 6.35 1.09
N PRO A 37 -4.75 6.83 2.32
CA PRO A 37 -4.03 6.07 3.35
C PRO A 37 -4.70 4.72 3.61
N ARG A 38 -3.91 3.73 4.03
CA ARG A 38 -4.44 2.44 4.48
C ARG A 38 -5.47 2.59 5.61
N THR A 39 -6.46 1.70 5.64
CA THR A 39 -7.42 1.57 6.73
C THR A 39 -6.97 0.46 7.68
N VAL A 40 -7.04 0.72 8.98
CA VAL A 40 -6.80 -0.27 10.04
C VAL A 40 -8.12 -0.57 10.74
N LEU A 41 -8.54 -1.83 10.76
CA LEU A 41 -9.72 -2.30 11.46
C LEU A 41 -9.33 -3.51 12.33
N GLY A 42 -9.16 -3.25 13.63
CA GLY A 42 -8.65 -4.26 14.55
C GLY A 42 -7.28 -4.80 14.11
N ALA A 43 -7.19 -6.11 13.91
CA ALA A 43 -5.96 -6.77 13.47
C ALA A 43 -5.69 -6.70 11.95
N VAL A 44 -6.59 -6.08 11.17
CA VAL A 44 -6.51 -6.06 9.71
C VAL A 44 -6.09 -4.68 9.20
N THR A 45 -5.18 -4.66 8.22
CA THR A 45 -4.76 -3.44 7.53
C THR A 45 -4.92 -3.60 6.01
N CYS A 46 -5.74 -2.74 5.40
CA CYS A 46 -6.03 -2.77 3.97
C CYS A 46 -5.64 -1.45 3.30
N ALA A 47 -5.17 -1.53 2.06
CA ALA A 47 -4.94 -0.38 1.20
C ALA A 47 -5.57 -0.65 -0.17
N ILE A 48 -6.02 0.41 -0.84
CA ILE A 48 -6.65 0.31 -2.15
C ILE A 48 -5.82 1.15 -3.12
N ALA A 49 -5.40 0.52 -4.21
CA ALA A 49 -4.73 1.17 -5.31
C ALA A 49 -5.55 1.00 -6.59
N ILE A 50 -5.48 2.00 -7.46
CA ILE A 50 -5.98 1.94 -8.83
C ILE A 50 -4.79 1.83 -9.78
N SER A 51 -4.92 0.99 -10.81
CA SER A 51 -3.95 0.91 -11.90
C SER A 51 -3.90 2.25 -12.64
N GLY A 52 -2.72 2.62 -13.13
CA GLY A 52 -2.53 3.88 -13.87
C GLY A 52 -3.00 3.83 -15.33
N ASP A 53 -3.56 2.70 -15.74
CA ASP A 53 -3.91 2.41 -17.13
C ASP A 53 -5.12 1.48 -17.18
N ALA A 54 -5.96 1.69 -18.20
CA ALA A 54 -7.09 0.83 -18.52
C ALA A 54 -6.78 0.11 -19.84
N GLU A 55 -5.78 -0.78 -19.84
CA GLU A 55 -5.48 -1.69 -20.96
C GLU A 55 -5.27 -3.13 -20.47
#